data_AF-X1Q368-F1
#
_entry.id   AF-X1Q368-F1
#
_cell.length_a   1.000
_cell.length_b   1.000
_cell.length_c   1.000
_cell.angle_alpha   90.00
_cell.angle_beta   90.00
_cell.angle_gamma   90.00
#
_symmetry.space_group_name_H-M   'P 1'
#
loop_
_entity.id
_entity.type
_entity.pdbx_description
1 polymer ?
#
loop_
_entity_poly.entity_id
_entity_poly.type
_entity_poly.pdbx_seq_one_letter_code
_entity_poly.pdbx_strand_id
1 'polypeptide(L)'
;GDTETCPWNQAVVASTCAHITGLATQAAAADAKRQICQLASRELGAKPEDIDIKNGIVFVKGQPQKSIPFANITAKTDGIGIWPTIVGSAAKNVPLTPLARMYMAHFVKVE
;
A
#
# COMPACT_ATOMS: atom_id res chain seq x y z
N GLY A 1 1.99 -20.04 -4.78
CA GLY A 1 2.52 -18.88 -5.51
C GLY A 1 2.64 -19.29 -6.95
N ASP A 2 2.20 -18.45 -7.87
CA ASP A 2 2.35 -18.66 -9.31
C ASP A 2 3.61 -17.93 -9.77
N THR A 3 4.61 -18.67 -10.26
CA THR A 3 5.90 -18.09 -10.65
C THR A 3 5.85 -17.36 -12.00
N GLU A 4 4.79 -17.52 -12.79
CA GLU A 4 4.61 -16.76 -14.04
C GLU A 4 4.19 -15.31 -13.74
N THR A 5 3.40 -15.10 -12.67
CA THR A 5 2.75 -13.82 -12.40
C THR A 5 3.20 -13.13 -11.11
N CYS A 6 3.67 -13.89 -10.11
CA CYS A 6 4.08 -13.34 -8.83
C CYS A 6 5.55 -12.91 -8.85
N PRO A 7 5.91 -11.76 -8.26
CA PRO A 7 7.30 -11.39 -8.05
C PRO A 7 8.04 -12.44 -7.23
N TRP A 8 9.35 -12.56 -7.47
CA TRP A 8 10.20 -13.42 -6.67
C TRP A 8 10.14 -13.03 -5.19
N ASN A 9 10.00 -14.02 -4.32
CA ASN A 9 10.05 -13.88 -2.88
C ASN A 9 10.94 -14.98 -2.29
N GLN A 10 11.55 -14.72 -1.14
CA GLN A 10 12.18 -15.78 -0.37
C GLN A 10 11.13 -16.81 0.09
N ALA A 11 11.59 -18.02 0.42
CA ALA A 11 10.71 -19.07 0.91
C ALA A 11 9.90 -18.60 2.13
N VAL A 12 8.66 -19.07 2.26
CA VAL A 12 7.81 -18.83 3.44
C VAL A 12 8.28 -19.75 4.55
N VAL A 13 9.28 -19.29 5.31
CA VAL A 13 9.92 -20.03 6.41
C VAL A 13 10.25 -19.09 7.57
N ALA A 14 10.58 -19.66 8.73
CA ALA A 14 11.06 -18.92 9.91
C ALA A 14 10.14 -17.76 10.37
N SER A 15 8.83 -17.86 10.11
CA SER A 15 7.83 -16.84 10.46
C SER A 15 8.15 -15.43 9.93
N THR A 16 8.92 -15.32 8.84
CA THR A 16 9.40 -14.03 8.30
C THR A 16 8.41 -13.37 7.33
N CYS A 17 7.43 -14.12 6.81
CA CYS A 17 6.53 -13.66 5.75
C CYS A 17 5.82 -12.34 6.09
N ALA A 18 5.27 -12.22 7.30
CA ALA A 18 4.61 -11.00 7.74
C ALA A 18 5.55 -9.78 7.77
N HIS A 19 6.84 -10.00 8.05
CA HIS A 19 7.84 -8.94 8.08
C HIS A 19 8.34 -8.61 6.67
N ILE A 20 8.85 -9.59 5.95
CA ILE A 20 9.51 -9.39 4.64
C ILE A 20 8.48 -9.03 3.57
N THR A 21 7.52 -9.93 3.34
CA THR A 21 6.49 -9.74 2.33
C THR A 21 5.52 -8.64 2.74
N GLY A 22 5.17 -8.55 4.03
CA GLY A 22 4.30 -7.47 4.53
C GLY A 22 4.87 -6.07 4.35
N LEU A 23 6.17 -5.85 4.63
CA LEU A 23 6.82 -4.56 4.36
C LEU A 23 6.89 -4.26 2.86
N ALA A 24 7.15 -5.26 2.02
CA ALA A 24 7.10 -5.08 0.57
C ALA A 24 5.68 -4.72 0.08
N THR A 25 4.65 -5.37 0.60
CA THR A 25 3.25 -5.03 0.32
C THR A 25 2.92 -3.62 0.77
N GLN A 26 3.37 -3.21 1.97
CA GLN A 26 3.18 -1.85 2.47
C GLN A 26 3.85 -0.81 1.56
N ALA A 27 5.07 -1.06 1.10
CA ALA A 27 5.79 -0.18 0.18
C ALA A 27 5.09 -0.10 -1.19
N ALA A 28 4.62 -1.22 -1.73
CA ALA A 28 3.88 -1.24 -2.99
C ALA A 28 2.56 -0.46 -2.87
N ALA A 29 1.85 -0.62 -1.75
CA ALA A 29 0.64 0.16 -1.47
C ALA A 29 0.94 1.66 -1.32
N ALA A 30 2.07 2.04 -0.73
CA ALA A 30 2.49 3.44 -0.63
C ALA A 30 2.79 4.05 -2.01
N ASP A 31 3.43 3.30 -2.92
CA ASP A 31 3.66 3.75 -4.29
C ASP A 31 2.35 3.89 -5.08
N ALA A 32 1.43 2.92 -4.96
CA ALA A 32 0.09 3.05 -5.55
C ALA A 32 -0.65 4.28 -5.00
N LYS A 33 -0.62 4.50 -3.68
CA LYS A 33 -1.21 5.67 -3.04
C LYS A 33 -0.63 6.98 -3.57
N ARG A 34 0.69 7.05 -3.76
CA ARG A 34 1.36 8.22 -4.37
C ARG A 34 0.79 8.51 -5.76
N GLN A 35 0.59 7.49 -6.59
CA GLN A 35 0.00 7.66 -7.93
C GLN A 35 -1.46 8.15 -7.85
N ILE A 36 -2.25 7.61 -6.91
CA ILE A 36 -3.64 8.07 -6.67
C ILE A 36 -3.67 9.53 -6.21
N CYS A 37 -2.81 9.92 -5.27
CA CYS A 37 -2.70 11.32 -4.80
C CYS A 37 -2.27 12.26 -5.93
N GLN A 38 -1.40 11.80 -6.84
CA GLN A 38 -1.03 12.56 -8.04
C GLN A 38 -2.22 12.78 -8.97
N LEU A 39 -3.05 11.76 -9.19
CA LEU A 39 -4.28 11.90 -9.98
C LEU A 39 -5.27 12.87 -9.30
N ALA A 40 -5.49 12.70 -7.99
CA ALA A 40 -6.41 13.53 -7.22
C ALA A 40 -5.96 15.00 -7.08
N SER A 41 -4.66 15.29 -7.23
CA SER A 41 -4.11 16.65 -7.15
C SER A 41 -4.77 17.62 -8.12
N ARG A 42 -5.09 17.15 -9.33
CA ARG A 42 -5.73 17.96 -10.37
C ARG A 42 -7.19 18.26 -10.03
N GLU A 43 -7.88 17.31 -9.43
CA GLU A 43 -9.30 17.43 -9.10
C GLU A 43 -9.52 18.28 -7.83
N LEU A 44 -8.63 18.13 -6.85
CA LEU A 44 -8.71 18.83 -5.56
C LEU A 44 -7.98 20.18 -5.56
N GLY A 45 -7.20 20.48 -6.61
CA GLY A 45 -6.41 21.72 -6.71
C GLY A 45 -5.39 21.86 -5.58
N ALA A 46 -4.78 20.75 -5.16
CA ALA A 46 -3.83 20.68 -4.04
C ALA A 46 -2.60 19.87 -4.44
N LYS A 47 -1.48 20.07 -3.75
CA LYS A 47 -0.27 19.28 -4.02
C LYS A 47 -0.50 17.81 -3.62
N PRO A 48 0.05 16.83 -4.35
CA PRO A 48 -0.10 15.40 -4.01
C PRO A 48 0.29 15.07 -2.56
N GLU A 49 1.33 15.71 -2.03
CA GLU A 49 1.81 15.55 -0.64
C GLU A 49 0.82 16.05 0.42
N ASP A 50 -0.08 16.95 0.03
CA ASP A 50 -1.14 17.50 0.88
C ASP A 50 -2.44 16.69 0.79
N ILE A 51 -2.48 15.63 -0.02
CA ILE A 51 -3.65 14.77 -0.18
C ILE A 51 -3.46 13.48 0.60
N ASP A 52 -4.54 13.01 1.23
CA ASP A 52 -4.60 11.74 1.93
C ASP A 52 -5.85 10.94 1.55
N ILE A 53 -5.86 9.65 1.90
CA ILE A 53 -6.94 8.71 1.62
C ILE A 53 -7.31 7.99 2.91
N LYS A 54 -8.58 8.05 3.29
CA LYS A 54 -9.09 7.36 4.48
C LYS A 54 -10.55 6.99 4.27
N ASN A 55 -10.93 5.79 4.70
CA ASN A 55 -12.32 5.30 4.68
C ASN A 55 -13.01 5.48 3.31
N GLY A 56 -12.29 5.21 2.21
CA GLY A 56 -12.83 5.33 0.85
C GLY A 56 -12.96 6.77 0.33
N ILE A 57 -12.42 7.77 1.04
CA ILE A 57 -12.45 9.18 0.66
C ILE A 57 -11.03 9.70 0.44
N VAL A 58 -10.82 10.42 -0.66
CA VAL A 58 -9.58 11.15 -0.96
C VAL A 58 -9.81 12.63 -0.61
N PHE A 59 -8.95 13.24 0.19
CA PHE A 59 -9.16 14.59 0.73
C PHE A 59 -7.87 15.36 0.92
N VAL A 60 -7.97 16.69 0.97
CA VAL A 60 -6.86 17.59 1.30
C VAL A 60 -6.67 17.63 2.82
N LYS A 61 -5.46 17.37 3.30
CA LYS A 61 -5.09 17.43 4.73
C LYS A 61 -5.41 18.82 5.29
N GLY A 62 -6.08 18.85 6.45
CA GLY A 62 -6.54 20.10 7.06
C GLY A 62 -7.75 20.77 6.39
N GLN A 63 -8.23 20.26 5.24
CA GLN A 63 -9.43 20.73 4.54
C GLN A 63 -10.32 19.53 4.13
N PRO A 64 -10.85 18.74 5.09
CA PRO A 64 -11.60 17.51 4.78
C PRO A 64 -12.86 17.74 3.93
N GLN A 65 -13.41 18.96 3.92
CA GLN A 65 -14.49 19.38 3.02
C GLN A 65 -14.09 19.35 1.54
N LYS A 66 -12.79 19.51 1.22
CA LYS A 66 -12.25 19.29 -0.11
C LYS A 66 -11.93 17.80 -0.25
N SER A 67 -12.93 17.05 -0.66
CA SER A 67 -12.83 15.60 -0.78
C SER A 67 -13.61 15.04 -1.97
N ILE A 68 -13.19 13.87 -2.43
CA ILE A 68 -13.78 13.13 -3.54
C ILE A 68 -13.79 11.64 -3.15
N PRO A 69 -14.87 10.88 -3.46
CA PRO A 69 -14.88 9.44 -3.26
C PRO A 69 -13.74 8.75 -4.02
N PHE A 70 -13.07 7.80 -3.37
CA PHE A 70 -11.97 7.03 -3.96
C PHE A 70 -12.36 6.37 -5.28
N ALA A 71 -13.58 5.83 -5.36
CA ALA A 71 -14.11 5.20 -6.58
C ALA A 71 -14.12 6.16 -7.78
N ASN A 72 -14.40 7.45 -7.57
CA ASN A 72 -14.43 8.45 -8.64
C ASN A 72 -13.01 8.75 -9.17
N ILE A 73 -11.99 8.58 -8.32
CA ILE A 73 -10.59 8.73 -8.74
C ILE A 73 -10.16 7.49 -9.55
N THR A 74 -10.48 6.28 -9.09
CA THR A 74 -10.08 5.04 -9.79
C THR A 74 -10.82 4.82 -11.10
N ALA A 75 -12.08 5.27 -11.21
CA ALA A 75 -12.88 5.25 -12.45
C ALA A 75 -12.38 6.25 -13.52
N LYS A 76 -11.20 6.84 -13.35
CA LYS A 76 -10.51 7.63 -14.37
C LYS A 76 -9.31 6.89 -14.98
N THR A 77 -9.02 5.69 -14.48
CA THR A 77 -7.90 4.84 -14.94
C THR A 77 -8.34 3.75 -15.92
N ASP A 78 -9.62 3.71 -16.27
CA ASP A 78 -10.25 2.71 -17.11
C ASP A 78 -10.17 3.07 -18.61
N GLY A 79 -9.41 2.25 -19.35
CA GLY A 79 -9.71 1.84 -20.72
C GLY A 79 -9.47 2.80 -21.89
N ILE A 80 -9.44 4.13 -21.70
CA ILE A 80 -9.39 5.10 -22.83
C ILE A 80 -8.14 6.03 -22.78
N GLY A 81 -7.19 5.76 -21.88
CA GLY A 81 -5.80 6.23 -22.04
C GLY A 81 -5.47 7.65 -21.59
N ILE A 82 -6.31 8.30 -20.77
CA ILE A 82 -5.96 9.62 -20.19
C ILE A 82 -4.98 9.47 -19.02
N TRP A 83 -5.04 8.34 -18.30
CA TRP A 83 -4.14 8.02 -17.19
C TRP A 83 -3.67 6.56 -17.22
N PRO A 84 -2.39 6.29 -16.90
CA PRO A 84 -1.89 4.93 -16.79
C PRO A 84 -2.59 4.18 -15.65
N THR A 85 -2.70 2.87 -15.80
CA THR A 85 -3.13 1.95 -14.74
C THR A 85 -2.29 2.18 -13.48
N ILE A 86 -2.94 2.27 -12.32
CA ILE A 86 -2.24 2.37 -11.04
C ILE A 86 -1.63 1.01 -10.72
N VAL A 87 -0.31 0.93 -10.71
CA VAL A 87 0.44 -0.28 -10.34
C VAL A 87 1.48 0.10 -9.29
N GLY A 88 1.27 -0.35 -8.05
CA GLY A 88 2.22 -0.16 -6.97
C GLY A 88 3.36 -1.16 -7.05
N SER A 89 4.60 -0.71 -6.86
CA SER A 89 5.78 -1.57 -6.84
C SER A 89 6.69 -1.29 -5.64
N ALA A 90 7.30 -2.35 -5.10
CA ALA A 90 8.25 -2.30 -3.99
C ALA A 90 9.61 -2.92 -4.36
N ALA A 91 9.93 -3.02 -5.65
CA ALA A 91 11.07 -3.79 -6.15
C ALA A 91 12.45 -3.30 -5.66
N LYS A 92 12.55 -2.17 -4.94
CA LYS A 92 13.81 -1.59 -4.45
C LYS A 92 13.70 -1.19 -2.98
N ASN A 93 14.76 -1.46 -2.22
CA ASN A 93 15.04 -0.88 -0.90
C ASN A 93 14.00 -1.12 0.21
N VAL A 94 13.37 -2.30 0.29
CA VAL A 94 12.55 -2.67 1.46
C VAL A 94 13.48 -2.96 2.65
N PRO A 95 13.44 -2.19 3.75
CA PRO A 95 14.32 -2.40 4.89
C PRO A 95 13.97 -3.72 5.59
N LEU A 96 14.89 -4.69 5.55
CA LEU A 96 14.68 -6.02 6.13
C LEU A 96 15.01 -6.09 7.63
N THR A 97 15.52 -5.01 8.23
CA THR A 97 16.01 -4.99 9.61
C THR A 97 15.50 -3.78 10.39
N PRO A 98 15.35 -3.91 11.73
CA PRO A 98 15.44 -5.16 12.49
C PRO A 98 14.21 -6.05 12.25
N LEU A 99 14.40 -7.38 12.31
CA LEU A 99 13.27 -8.32 12.28
C LEU A 99 12.42 -8.14 13.54
N ALA A 100 11.09 -8.24 13.38
CA ALA A 100 10.17 -8.27 14.51
C ALA A 100 10.54 -9.43 15.47
N ARG A 101 10.68 -9.15 16.76
CA ARG A 101 10.94 -10.16 17.79
C ARG A 101 9.63 -10.57 18.43
N MET A 102 9.37 -11.88 18.46
CA MET A 102 8.20 -12.46 19.12
C MET A 102 8.66 -13.13 20.41
N TYR A 103 7.93 -12.87 21.50
CA TYR A 103 8.14 -13.50 22.80
C TYR A 103 6.84 -14.14 23.25
N MET A 104 6.94 -15.26 23.98
CA MET A 104 5.79 -16.07 24.37
C MET A 104 6.07 -16.74 25.72
N ALA A 105 5.08 -16.77 26.60
CA ALA A 105 5.12 -17.52 27.86
C ALA A 105 3.94 -18.49 27.90
N HIS A 106 4.22 -19.79 27.96
CA HIS A 106 3.21 -20.85 28.01
C HIS A 106 3.31 -21.60 29.35
N PHE A 107 2.15 -21.89 29.95
CA PHE A 107 2.04 -22.71 31.15
C PHE A 107 1.15 -23.91 30.84
N VAL A 108 1.58 -25.10 31.27
CA VAL A 108 0.84 -26.35 31.13
C VAL A 108 0.85 -27.07 32.48
N LYS A 109 -0.32 -27.53 32.91
CA LYS A 109 -0.47 -28.52 33.98
C LYS A 109 -0.87 -29.85 33.34
N VAL A 110 -0.09 -30.89 33.62
CA VAL A 110 -0.41 -32.28 33.23
C VAL A 110 -0.77 -33.06 34.49
N GLU A 111 -1.78 -33.93 34.39
CA GLU A 111 -2.18 -34.89 35.43
C GLU A 111 -1.44 -36.22 35.26
#